data_AF-A0A218KNS9-F1
#
_entry.id   AF-A0A218KNS9-F1
#
_cell.length_a   1.000
_cell.length_b   1.000
_cell.length_c   1.000
_cell.angle_alpha   90.00
_cell.angle_beta   90.00
_cell.angle_gamma   90.00
#
_symmetry.space_group_name_H-M   'P 1'
#
loop_
_entity.id
_entity.type
_entity.pdbx_description
1 polymer ?
#
loop_
_entity_poly.entity_id
_entity_poly.type
_entity_poly.pdbx_seq_one_letter_code
_entity_poly.pdbx_strand_id
1 'polypeptide(L)'
;MLSRATQELFEAIDELNLQKFEKAIKDGADVNSFVDGDTPLMSIISAWAIDGNSEDAYKSMADLLIKNPNININIQNRKQRNTALHMAISFKLAEAVKLLLADQSIDFSIKNDYQVNNYPYPPNRYNDTALEYAKKLGTSEIVRKIEEEIYRRTTLSDQAKLLLKKAKPHMAKALIAAASSAVLVAIVLECGMLHTSLALYAMIALSFHMYLLGRFIFNGVSINSRFHDKRELLISGLASLYCFAVFADIVAGNGYFFASQLLFSVGTPLVLFEEVSSIACYVIDISKSSEIVPYSILGIALGLLLICLIDICKIFRNRSLGPNNPPDARQPEPLSRIERMLIMRAINESMNEVRLGNINIDTELRDIQLEVLRNMDAANAMMREIVHL
;
A
#
# COMPACT_ATOMS: atom_id res chain seq x y z
N MET A 1 25.61 30.56 -0.83
CA MET A 1 26.85 29.75 -0.77
C MET A 1 26.46 28.33 -0.44
N LEU A 2 27.16 27.33 -0.99
CA LEU A 2 26.94 25.92 -0.64
C LEU A 2 27.37 25.68 0.81
N SER A 3 26.68 24.77 1.51
CA SER A 3 27.12 24.33 2.84
C SER A 3 28.49 23.65 2.75
N ARG A 4 29.22 23.58 3.87
CA ARG A 4 30.53 22.91 3.90
C ARG A 4 30.41 21.44 3.49
N ALA A 5 29.42 20.72 4.00
CA ALA A 5 29.17 19.33 3.64
C ALA A 5 28.87 19.17 2.14
N THR A 6 28.10 20.09 1.54
CA THR A 6 27.84 20.06 0.10
C THR A 6 29.10 20.33 -0.73
N GLN A 7 29.98 21.24 -0.31
CA GLN A 7 31.27 21.44 -0.99
C GLN A 7 32.12 20.17 -0.92
N GLU A 8 32.20 19.55 0.26
CA GLU A 8 32.94 18.29 0.47
C GLU A 8 32.35 17.13 -0.36
N LEU A 9 31.05 17.12 -0.63
CA LEU A 9 30.41 16.15 -1.52
C LEU A 9 30.95 16.26 -2.95
N PHE A 10 31.05 17.47 -3.50
CA PHE A 10 31.60 17.68 -4.84
C PHE A 10 33.11 17.43 -4.89
N GLU A 11 33.86 17.91 -3.89
CA GLU A 11 35.30 17.61 -3.76
C GLU A 11 35.55 16.09 -3.75
N ALA A 12 34.71 15.33 -3.05
CA ALA A 12 34.83 13.86 -3.01
C ALA A 12 34.53 13.19 -4.35
N ILE A 13 33.67 13.77 -5.20
CA ILE A 13 33.44 13.29 -6.57
C ILE A 13 34.71 13.52 -7.41
N ASP A 14 35.27 14.72 -7.37
CA ASP A 14 36.46 15.10 -8.15
C ASP A 14 37.70 14.30 -7.74
N GLU A 15 37.84 14.00 -6.44
CA GLU A 15 38.92 13.16 -5.90
C GLU A 15 38.65 11.65 -6.02
N LEU A 16 37.47 11.23 -6.50
CA LEU A 16 37.01 9.85 -6.50
C LEU A 16 37.11 9.16 -5.11
N ASN A 17 36.80 9.90 -4.04
CA ASN A 17 36.96 9.44 -2.66
C ASN A 17 35.62 9.03 -2.04
N LEU A 18 35.29 7.73 -2.13
CA LEU A 18 34.02 7.19 -1.63
C LEU A 18 33.81 7.41 -0.12
N GLN A 19 34.86 7.35 0.70
CA GLN A 19 34.74 7.55 2.15
C GLN A 19 34.37 9.00 2.49
N LYS A 20 35.02 9.98 1.85
CA LYS A 20 34.66 11.40 1.99
C LYS A 20 33.24 11.64 1.48
N PHE A 21 32.86 11.00 0.38
CA PHE A 21 31.53 11.11 -0.22
C PHE A 21 30.42 10.64 0.72
N GLU A 22 30.55 9.43 1.29
CA GLU A 22 29.60 8.88 2.28
C GLU A 22 29.50 9.76 3.52
N LYS A 23 30.65 10.26 4.01
CA LYS A 23 30.70 11.18 5.14
C LYS A 23 29.93 12.47 4.84
N ALA A 24 30.16 13.08 3.68
CA ALA A 24 29.47 14.31 3.29
C ALA A 24 27.95 14.13 3.24
N ILE A 25 27.46 13.01 2.69
CA ILE A 25 26.04 12.66 2.72
C ILE A 25 25.52 12.55 4.16
N LYS A 26 26.25 11.84 5.03
CA LYS A 26 25.89 11.66 6.44
C LYS A 26 25.85 12.99 7.21
N ASP A 27 26.74 13.91 6.88
CA ASP A 27 26.84 15.24 7.47
C ASP A 27 25.78 16.22 6.90
N GLY A 28 24.85 15.73 6.08
CA GLY A 28 23.70 16.49 5.58
C GLY A 28 23.98 17.31 4.34
N ALA A 29 24.93 16.88 3.48
CA ALA A 29 25.12 17.48 2.18
C ALA A 29 23.82 17.47 1.34
N ASP A 30 23.51 18.60 0.73
CA ASP A 30 22.41 18.70 -0.23
C ASP A 30 22.76 18.00 -1.55
N VAL A 31 22.19 16.82 -1.75
CA VAL A 31 22.37 15.95 -2.92
C VAL A 31 21.75 16.49 -4.21
N ASN A 32 20.99 17.58 -4.13
CA ASN A 32 20.32 18.24 -5.27
C ASN A 32 20.89 19.63 -5.58
N SER A 33 21.91 20.05 -4.84
CA SER A 33 22.59 21.33 -5.04
C SER A 33 23.28 21.41 -6.41
N PHE A 34 23.71 22.61 -6.79
CA PHE A 34 24.36 22.83 -8.09
C PHE A 34 25.77 23.38 -7.94
N VAL A 35 26.72 22.77 -8.65
CA VAL A 35 28.06 23.30 -8.95
C VAL A 35 28.22 23.32 -10.47
N ASP A 36 28.65 24.45 -11.02
CA ASP A 36 28.83 24.66 -12.46
C ASP A 36 27.62 24.32 -13.35
N GLY A 37 26.43 24.33 -12.75
CA GLY A 37 25.16 24.08 -13.41
C GLY A 37 24.69 22.63 -13.37
N ASP A 38 25.46 21.72 -12.76
CA ASP A 38 25.16 20.30 -12.63
C ASP A 38 24.95 19.92 -11.15
N THR A 39 24.13 18.89 -10.93
CA THR A 39 23.92 18.28 -9.60
C THR A 39 25.04 17.27 -9.29
N PRO A 40 25.24 16.84 -8.03
CA PRO A 40 26.20 15.78 -7.70
C PRO A 40 26.04 14.53 -8.57
N LEU A 41 24.80 14.08 -8.81
CA LEU A 41 24.53 12.92 -9.67
C LEU A 41 24.97 13.18 -11.12
N MET A 42 24.73 14.37 -11.65
CA MET A 42 25.17 14.76 -13.00
C MET A 42 26.70 14.87 -13.10
N SER A 43 27.35 15.41 -12.07
CA SER A 43 28.82 15.48 -11.98
C SER A 43 29.44 14.08 -11.99
N ILE A 44 28.87 13.13 -11.25
CA ILE A 44 29.31 11.72 -11.28
C ILE A 44 29.15 11.12 -12.69
N ILE A 45 28.02 11.34 -13.35
CA ILE A 45 27.77 10.82 -14.71
C ILE A 45 28.75 11.43 -15.73
N SER A 46 29.06 12.72 -15.59
CA SER A 46 30.04 13.40 -16.44
C SER A 46 31.45 12.89 -16.18
N ALA A 47 31.85 12.73 -14.91
CA ALA A 47 33.16 12.22 -14.53
C ALA A 47 33.36 10.76 -14.97
N TRP A 48 32.32 9.93 -14.85
CA TRP A 48 32.31 8.55 -15.35
C TRP A 48 32.51 8.49 -16.87
N ALA A 49 31.94 9.41 -17.63
CA ALA A 49 32.15 9.48 -19.08
C ALA A 49 33.60 9.81 -19.46
N ILE A 50 34.31 10.57 -18.60
CA ILE A 50 35.68 11.01 -18.84
C ILE A 50 36.68 9.94 -18.39
N ASP A 51 36.48 9.36 -17.21
CA ASP A 51 37.35 8.34 -16.62
C ASP A 51 36.66 6.99 -16.53
N GLY A 52 36.63 6.26 -17.64
CA GLY A 52 36.03 4.93 -17.73
C GLY A 52 36.74 3.84 -16.92
N ASN A 53 37.96 4.08 -16.43
CA ASN A 53 38.69 3.07 -15.63
C ASN A 53 38.15 2.95 -14.19
N SER A 54 37.39 3.95 -13.76
CA SER A 54 36.88 4.10 -12.40
C SER A 54 35.38 3.81 -12.30
N GLU A 55 34.85 3.02 -13.25
CA GLU A 55 33.43 2.71 -13.37
C GLU A 55 32.80 2.23 -12.06
N ASP A 56 33.43 1.30 -11.34
CA ASP A 56 32.89 0.75 -10.09
C ASP A 56 32.74 1.82 -8.99
N ALA A 57 33.67 2.77 -8.93
CA ALA A 57 33.63 3.86 -7.95
C ALA A 57 32.49 4.85 -8.26
N TYR A 58 32.37 5.29 -9.52
CA TYR A 58 31.27 6.17 -9.94
C TYR A 58 29.90 5.51 -9.81
N LYS A 59 29.81 4.22 -10.17
CA LYS A 59 28.60 3.43 -10.00
C LYS A 59 28.20 3.35 -8.53
N SER A 60 29.16 3.14 -7.62
CA SER A 60 28.90 3.13 -6.18
C SER A 60 28.42 4.48 -5.66
N MET A 61 29.07 5.58 -6.05
CA MET A 61 28.64 6.93 -5.68
C MET A 61 27.25 7.27 -6.22
N ALA A 62 26.96 6.93 -7.49
CA ALA A 62 25.65 7.16 -8.10
C ALA A 62 24.55 6.33 -7.40
N ASP A 63 24.83 5.06 -7.09
CA ASP A 63 23.90 4.19 -6.37
C ASP A 63 23.58 4.72 -4.97
N LEU A 64 24.57 5.27 -4.26
CA LEU A 64 24.38 5.94 -2.97
C LEU A 64 23.47 7.16 -3.07
N LEU A 65 23.64 8.00 -4.11
CA LEU A 65 22.75 9.15 -4.32
C LEU A 65 21.33 8.73 -4.69
N ILE A 66 21.17 7.77 -5.60
CA ILE A 66 19.86 7.29 -6.05
C ILE A 66 19.08 6.67 -4.89
N LYS A 67 19.77 6.00 -3.96
CA LYS A 67 19.15 5.44 -2.74
C LYS A 67 18.86 6.49 -1.66
N ASN A 68 19.36 7.72 -1.78
CA ASN A 68 19.12 8.76 -0.80
C ASN A 68 17.65 9.22 -0.86
N PRO A 69 16.89 9.21 0.26
CA PRO A 69 15.47 9.56 0.24
C PRO A 69 15.16 11.00 -0.20
N ASN A 70 16.16 11.89 -0.15
CA ASN A 70 16.01 13.29 -0.55
C ASN A 70 16.42 13.55 -2.00
N ILE A 71 16.87 12.54 -2.75
CA ILE A 71 17.30 12.73 -4.15
C ILE A 71 16.12 13.11 -5.04
N ASN A 72 16.35 14.07 -5.94
CA ASN A 72 15.46 14.34 -7.05
C ASN A 72 16.20 14.01 -8.37
N ILE A 73 16.02 12.78 -8.84
CA ILE A 73 16.67 12.25 -10.05
C ILE A 73 16.27 12.98 -11.35
N ASN A 74 15.16 13.71 -11.30
CA ASN A 74 14.54 14.39 -12.44
C ASN A 74 14.96 15.85 -12.58
N ILE A 75 15.89 16.35 -11.75
CA ILE A 75 16.43 17.71 -11.89
C ILE A 75 17.02 17.90 -13.29
N GLN A 76 16.80 19.08 -13.86
CA GLN A 76 17.40 19.51 -15.11
C GLN A 76 18.61 20.39 -14.82
N ASN A 77 19.72 20.17 -15.53
CA ASN A 77 20.90 20.99 -15.43
C ASN A 77 20.66 22.40 -15.96
N ARG A 78 21.49 23.36 -15.56
CA ARG A 78 21.26 24.77 -15.88
C ARG A 78 21.62 25.16 -17.31
N LYS A 79 22.47 24.37 -17.98
CA LYS A 79 23.02 24.72 -19.30
C LYS A 79 22.11 24.27 -20.44
N GLN A 80 21.70 23.01 -20.44
CA GLN A 80 20.97 22.38 -21.55
C GLN A 80 19.65 21.76 -21.09
N ARG A 81 19.24 22.03 -19.85
CA ARG A 81 18.08 21.39 -19.22
C ARG A 81 18.10 19.86 -19.30
N ASN A 82 19.29 19.26 -19.33
CA ASN A 82 19.43 17.82 -19.36
C ASN A 82 19.18 17.26 -17.96
N THR A 83 18.40 16.18 -17.84
CA THR A 83 18.41 15.36 -16.63
C THR A 83 19.64 14.45 -16.60
N ALA A 84 19.92 13.81 -15.47
CA ALA A 84 20.98 12.80 -15.38
C ALA A 84 20.81 11.69 -16.44
N LEU A 85 19.56 11.29 -16.74
CA LEU A 85 19.27 10.32 -17.80
C LEU A 85 19.64 10.85 -19.20
N HIS A 86 19.33 12.11 -19.51
CA HIS A 86 19.75 12.72 -20.78
C HIS A 86 21.28 12.73 -20.91
N MET A 87 22.01 13.05 -19.83
CA MET A 87 23.47 13.06 -19.84
C MET A 87 24.06 11.66 -20.06
N ALA A 88 23.55 10.65 -19.33
CA ALA A 88 23.99 9.26 -19.50
C ALA A 88 23.76 8.75 -20.94
N ILE A 89 22.64 9.16 -21.57
CA ILE A 89 22.35 8.88 -22.98
C ILE A 89 23.37 9.56 -23.90
N SER A 90 23.65 10.85 -23.73
CA SER A 90 24.59 11.59 -24.59
C SER A 90 26.02 11.05 -24.50
N PHE A 91 26.43 10.56 -23.33
CA PHE A 91 27.73 9.93 -23.12
C PHE A 91 27.77 8.45 -23.46
N LYS A 92 26.64 7.86 -23.91
CA LYS A 92 26.51 6.44 -24.27
C LYS A 92 26.87 5.48 -23.12
N LEU A 93 26.63 5.90 -21.88
CA LEU A 93 26.92 5.12 -20.66
C LEU A 93 25.77 4.14 -20.38
N ALA A 94 25.80 2.97 -21.01
CA ALA A 94 24.74 1.97 -20.88
C ALA A 94 24.52 1.50 -19.43
N GLU A 95 25.58 1.37 -18.63
CA GLU A 95 25.49 0.98 -17.22
C GLU A 95 24.88 2.07 -16.35
N ALA A 96 25.24 3.34 -16.59
CA ALA A 96 24.60 4.47 -15.93
C ALA A 96 23.10 4.56 -16.27
N VAL A 97 22.73 4.34 -17.54
CA VAL A 97 21.33 4.27 -17.96
C VAL A 97 20.61 3.14 -17.21
N LYS A 98 21.19 1.94 -17.13
CA LYS A 98 20.59 0.82 -16.37
C LYS A 98 20.37 1.19 -14.89
N LEU A 99 21.37 1.81 -14.27
CA LEU A 99 21.31 2.23 -12.87
C LEU A 99 20.20 3.26 -12.63
N LEU A 100 20.13 4.30 -13.48
CA LEU A 100 19.09 5.33 -13.40
C LEU A 100 17.69 4.72 -13.62
N LEU A 101 17.51 3.90 -14.65
CA LEU A 101 16.22 3.26 -14.97
C LEU A 101 15.70 2.30 -13.89
N ALA A 102 16.55 1.86 -12.96
CA ALA A 102 16.11 1.07 -11.80
C ALA A 102 15.22 1.89 -10.84
N ASP A 103 15.35 3.22 -10.86
CA ASP A 103 14.50 4.11 -10.05
C ASP A 103 13.14 4.35 -10.72
N GLN A 104 12.08 3.97 -10.01
CA GLN A 104 10.69 4.06 -10.47
C GLN A 104 10.19 5.51 -10.60
N SER A 105 10.85 6.48 -9.97
CA SER A 105 10.48 7.89 -9.99
C SER A 105 10.97 8.63 -11.24
N ILE A 106 11.82 8.01 -12.08
CA ILE A 106 12.24 8.62 -13.36
C ILE A 106 11.04 9.01 -14.21
N ASP A 107 11.05 10.26 -14.64
CA ASP A 107 10.07 10.84 -15.55
C ASP A 107 10.64 10.94 -16.97
N PHE A 108 10.13 10.07 -17.86
CA PHE A 108 10.51 10.04 -19.27
C PHE A 108 9.92 11.19 -20.10
N SER A 109 8.95 11.93 -19.55
CA SER A 109 8.28 13.03 -20.25
C SER A 109 9.06 14.35 -20.19
N ILE A 110 10.06 14.44 -19.30
CA ILE A 110 10.91 15.62 -19.18
C ILE A 110 11.70 15.80 -20.47
N LYS A 111 11.63 17.01 -21.02
CA LYS A 111 12.32 17.38 -22.24
C LYS A 111 13.50 18.30 -21.96
N ASN A 112 14.62 18.07 -22.64
CA ASN A 112 15.79 18.93 -22.55
C ASN A 112 15.66 20.21 -23.40
N ASP A 113 16.67 21.07 -23.35
CA ASP A 113 16.87 22.22 -24.27
C ASP A 113 18.28 22.09 -24.84
N TYR A 114 18.49 21.03 -25.62
CA TYR A 114 19.78 20.74 -26.21
C TYR A 114 19.99 21.61 -27.44
N GLN A 115 20.99 22.48 -27.38
CA GLN A 115 21.38 23.34 -28.49
C GLN A 115 22.62 22.76 -29.15
N VAL A 116 22.48 22.31 -30.40
CA VAL A 116 23.65 22.00 -31.23
C VAL A 116 24.11 23.32 -31.84
N ASN A 117 25.26 23.82 -31.40
CA ASN A 117 25.96 24.91 -32.07
C ASN A 117 26.54 24.40 -33.38
N ASN A 118 25.68 24.24 -34.38
CA ASN A 118 26.05 23.74 -35.70
C ASN A 118 26.40 24.92 -36.60
N TYR A 119 27.52 25.61 -36.35
CA TYR A 119 27.98 26.67 -37.23
C TYR A 119 28.17 26.10 -38.65
N PRO A 120 27.64 26.71 -39.72
CA PRO A 120 27.09 28.08 -39.84
C PRO A 120 25.56 28.21 -39.71
N TYR A 121 24.83 27.16 -39.34
CA TYR A 121 23.37 27.19 -39.24
C TYR A 121 22.91 27.76 -37.90
N PRO A 122 21.72 28.41 -37.85
CA PRO A 122 21.14 28.87 -36.60
C PRO A 122 21.01 27.68 -35.63
N PRO A 123 21.24 27.89 -34.32
CA PRO A 123 21.20 26.83 -33.34
C PRO A 123 19.82 26.17 -33.37
N ASN A 124 19.78 24.91 -33.83
CA ASN A 124 18.58 24.10 -33.70
C ASN A 124 18.45 23.74 -32.23
N ARG A 125 17.41 24.28 -31.59
CA ARG A 125 17.02 23.87 -30.24
C ARG A 125 16.21 22.59 -30.35
N TYR A 126 16.72 21.53 -29.76
CA TYR A 126 15.99 20.28 -29.62
C TYR A 126 15.37 20.21 -28.24
N ASN A 127 14.08 19.89 -28.22
CA ASN A 127 13.27 19.76 -27.02
C ASN A 127 12.82 18.31 -26.92
N ASP A 128 13.78 17.43 -26.64
CA ASP A 128 13.61 15.99 -26.74
C ASP A 128 13.37 15.37 -25.36
N THR A 129 12.40 14.47 -25.27
CA THR A 129 12.29 13.51 -24.16
C THR A 129 13.51 12.59 -24.13
N ALA A 130 13.72 11.88 -23.01
CA ALA A 130 14.82 10.92 -22.91
C ALA A 130 14.80 9.86 -24.04
N LEU A 131 13.61 9.39 -24.45
CA LEU A 131 13.48 8.43 -25.54
C LEU A 131 13.80 9.05 -26.92
N GLU A 132 13.26 10.23 -27.21
CA GLU A 132 13.55 10.96 -28.46
C GLU A 132 15.05 11.28 -28.56
N TYR A 133 15.65 11.69 -27.45
CA TYR A 133 17.07 12.00 -27.34
C TYR A 133 17.94 10.74 -27.53
N ALA A 134 17.55 9.61 -26.93
CA ALA A 134 18.21 8.33 -27.13
C ALA A 134 18.15 7.85 -28.58
N LYS A 135 17.02 8.04 -29.28
CA LYS A 135 16.90 7.69 -30.70
C LYS A 135 17.84 8.49 -31.60
N LYS A 136 18.18 9.72 -31.20
CA LYS A 136 19.08 10.60 -31.96
C LYS A 136 20.54 10.35 -31.66
N LEU A 137 20.91 10.17 -30.39
CA LEU A 137 22.31 10.18 -29.95
C LEU A 137 22.78 8.88 -29.27
N GLY A 138 21.84 8.08 -28.75
CA GLY A 138 22.12 6.86 -27.99
C GLY A 138 22.53 5.69 -28.88
N THR A 139 22.92 4.58 -28.23
CA THR A 139 23.12 3.30 -28.90
C THR A 139 21.80 2.56 -29.06
N SER A 140 21.73 1.61 -29.98
CA SER A 140 20.55 0.73 -30.12
C SER A 140 20.21 -0.02 -28.83
N GLU A 141 21.23 -0.36 -28.03
CA GLU A 141 21.04 -0.96 -26.70
C GLU A 141 20.33 -0.01 -25.73
N ILE A 142 20.77 1.26 -25.66
CA ILE A 142 20.17 2.27 -24.77
C ILE A 142 18.72 2.55 -25.18
N VAL A 143 18.45 2.72 -26.48
CA VAL A 143 17.09 2.93 -27.01
C VAL A 143 16.19 1.78 -26.59
N ARG A 144 16.63 0.53 -26.86
CA ARG A 144 15.85 -0.66 -26.50
C ARG A 144 15.54 -0.72 -25.01
N LYS A 145 16.51 -0.42 -24.14
CA LYS A 145 16.31 -0.43 -22.68
C LYS A 145 15.30 0.60 -22.21
N ILE A 146 15.34 1.81 -22.77
CA ILE A 146 14.39 2.87 -22.43
C ILE A 146 12.99 2.49 -22.92
N GLU A 147 12.85 1.98 -24.14
CA GLU A 147 11.56 1.51 -24.68
C GLU A 147 10.97 0.36 -23.85
N GLU A 148 11.78 -0.62 -23.47
CA GLU A 148 11.37 -1.73 -22.60
C GLU A 148 10.89 -1.25 -21.24
N GLU A 149 11.58 -0.29 -20.63
CA GLU A 149 11.20 0.24 -19.32
C GLU A 149 9.92 1.09 -19.39
N ILE A 150 9.78 1.94 -20.42
CA ILE A 150 8.55 2.70 -20.67
C ILE A 150 7.37 1.74 -20.88
N TYR A 151 7.54 0.73 -21.74
CA TYR A 151 6.51 -0.28 -22.00
C TYR A 151 6.11 -1.00 -20.71
N ARG A 152 7.08 -1.48 -19.93
CA ARG A 152 6.85 -2.15 -18.64
C ARG A 152 6.02 -1.29 -17.68
N ARG A 153 6.38 -0.02 -17.50
CA ARG A 153 5.68 0.90 -16.58
C ARG A 153 4.27 1.23 -17.07
N THR A 154 4.08 1.46 -18.36
CA THR A 154 2.75 1.72 -18.94
C THR A 154 1.82 0.51 -18.80
N THR A 155 2.28 -0.69 -19.13
CA THR A 155 1.51 -1.92 -18.95
C THR A 155 1.13 -2.17 -17.49
N LEU A 156 2.06 -1.96 -16.55
CA LEU A 156 1.77 -2.10 -15.12
C LEU A 156 0.73 -1.07 -14.64
N SER A 157 0.82 0.18 -15.09
CA SER A 157 -0.18 1.22 -14.82
C SER A 157 -1.56 0.81 -15.34
N ASP A 158 -1.65 0.30 -16.56
CA ASP A 158 -2.93 -0.10 -17.16
C ASP A 158 -3.53 -1.33 -16.48
N GLN A 159 -2.69 -2.30 -16.09
CA GLN A 159 -3.11 -3.43 -15.26
C GLN A 159 -3.60 -2.96 -13.88
N ALA A 160 -2.91 -2.02 -13.24
CA ALA A 160 -3.33 -1.46 -11.95
C ALA A 160 -4.68 -0.72 -12.09
N LYS A 161 -4.87 0.10 -13.12
CA LYS A 161 -6.15 0.77 -13.42
C LYS A 161 -7.27 -0.23 -13.68
N LEU A 162 -6.99 -1.32 -14.40
CA LEU A 162 -7.95 -2.38 -14.65
C LEU A 162 -8.35 -3.11 -13.36
N LEU A 163 -7.38 -3.42 -12.49
CA LEU A 163 -7.63 -4.02 -11.18
C LEU A 163 -8.45 -3.09 -10.29
N LEU A 164 -8.12 -1.80 -10.25
CA LEU A 164 -8.88 -0.81 -9.50
C LEU A 164 -10.33 -0.72 -10.01
N LYS A 165 -10.52 -0.69 -11.33
CA LYS A 165 -11.87 -0.70 -11.96
C LYS A 165 -12.66 -1.94 -11.58
N LYS A 166 -12.02 -3.11 -11.49
CA LYS A 166 -12.67 -4.36 -11.03
C LYS A 166 -12.95 -4.35 -9.51
N ALA A 167 -12.09 -3.73 -8.71
CA ALA A 167 -12.22 -3.68 -7.26
C ALA A 167 -13.27 -2.68 -6.76
N LYS A 168 -13.46 -1.54 -7.45
CA LYS A 168 -14.44 -0.48 -7.10
C LYS A 168 -15.82 -1.01 -6.68
N PRO A 169 -16.52 -1.89 -7.44
CA PRO A 169 -17.83 -2.38 -7.03
C PRO A 169 -17.79 -3.27 -5.77
N HIS A 170 -16.68 -3.98 -5.52
CA HIS A 170 -16.52 -4.78 -4.30
C HIS A 170 -16.21 -3.90 -3.08
N MET A 171 -15.36 -2.87 -3.26
CA MET A 171 -15.07 -1.90 -2.20
C MET A 171 -16.32 -1.08 -1.85
N ALA A 172 -17.12 -0.66 -2.82
CA ALA A 172 -18.39 0.02 -2.57
C ALA A 172 -19.35 -0.84 -1.74
N LYS A 173 -19.49 -2.13 -2.08
CA LYS A 173 -20.30 -3.07 -1.29
C LYS A 173 -19.76 -3.25 0.13
N ALA A 174 -18.44 -3.34 0.30
CA ALA A 174 -17.82 -3.44 1.62
C ALA A 174 -18.04 -2.16 2.46
N LEU A 175 -17.94 -0.98 1.83
CA LEU A 175 -18.17 0.30 2.50
C LEU A 175 -19.63 0.49 2.91
N ILE A 176 -20.58 0.09 2.05
CA ILE A 176 -22.02 0.09 2.37
C ILE A 176 -22.29 -0.87 3.53
N ALA A 177 -21.74 -2.09 3.51
CA ALA A 177 -21.90 -3.03 4.61
C ALA A 177 -21.33 -2.51 5.94
N ALA A 178 -20.18 -1.84 5.88
CA ALA A 178 -19.56 -1.19 7.04
C ALA A 178 -20.42 -0.02 7.57
N ALA A 179 -20.92 0.85 6.70
CA ALA A 179 -21.78 1.98 7.06
C ALA A 179 -23.10 1.50 7.68
N SER A 180 -23.75 0.50 7.08
CA SER A 180 -24.97 -0.10 7.64
C SER A 180 -24.72 -0.70 9.02
N SER A 181 -23.56 -1.34 9.23
CA SER A 181 -23.18 -1.89 10.54
C SER A 181 -22.95 -0.78 11.57
N ALA A 182 -22.30 0.33 11.18
CA ALA A 182 -22.04 1.46 12.07
C ALA A 182 -23.34 2.17 12.50
N VAL A 183 -24.29 2.37 11.57
CA VAL A 183 -25.61 2.94 11.89
C VAL A 183 -26.37 2.03 12.85
N LEU A 184 -26.32 0.71 12.64
CA LEU A 184 -26.95 -0.26 13.54
C LEU A 184 -26.40 -0.13 14.97
N VAL A 185 -25.08 0.03 15.12
CA VAL A 185 -24.44 0.21 16.43
C VAL A 185 -24.80 1.56 17.05
N ALA A 186 -24.91 2.63 16.26
CA ALA A 186 -25.32 3.95 16.77
C ALA A 186 -26.75 3.94 17.33
N ILE A 187 -27.70 3.36 16.59
CA ILE A 187 -29.10 3.21 17.05
C ILE A 187 -29.16 2.38 18.34
N VAL A 188 -28.36 1.33 18.41
CA VAL A 188 -28.22 0.45 19.57
C VAL A 188 -27.74 1.21 20.81
N LEU A 189 -26.78 2.12 20.65
CA LEU A 189 -26.22 2.91 21.74
C LEU A 189 -27.20 3.99 22.24
N GLU A 190 -27.94 4.64 21.34
CA GLU A 190 -28.90 5.68 21.71
C GLU A 190 -30.15 5.14 22.42
N CYS A 191 -30.59 3.92 22.09
CA CYS A 191 -31.81 3.35 22.69
C CYS A 191 -31.66 2.91 24.15
N GLY A 192 -30.50 3.11 24.81
CA GLY A 192 -30.27 2.71 26.21
C GLY A 192 -30.38 1.20 26.46
N MET A 193 -30.56 0.43 25.40
CA MET A 193 -30.82 -1.00 25.35
C MET A 193 -29.49 -1.76 25.35
N LEU A 194 -28.53 -1.39 26.21
CA LEU A 194 -27.16 -1.88 26.13
C LEU A 194 -27.10 -3.42 26.26
N HIS A 195 -27.94 -4.03 27.10
CA HIS A 195 -27.93 -5.48 27.29
C HIS A 195 -28.57 -6.25 26.13
N THR A 196 -29.71 -5.79 25.62
CA THR A 196 -30.43 -6.44 24.51
C THR A 196 -29.73 -6.24 23.17
N SER A 197 -29.09 -5.10 22.98
CA SER A 197 -28.36 -4.78 21.76
C SER A 197 -27.03 -5.52 21.67
N LEU A 198 -26.34 -5.71 22.79
CA LEU A 198 -25.12 -6.51 22.88
C LEU A 198 -25.43 -8.00 22.63
N ALA A 199 -26.56 -8.49 23.14
CA ALA A 199 -27.06 -9.83 22.82
C ALA A 199 -27.41 -9.97 21.33
N LEU A 200 -28.06 -8.96 20.72
CA LEU A 200 -28.35 -8.96 19.30
C LEU A 200 -27.08 -8.93 18.45
N TYR A 201 -26.09 -8.12 18.82
CA TYR A 201 -24.80 -8.04 18.14
C TYR A 201 -24.04 -9.37 18.23
N ALA A 202 -24.05 -9.99 19.41
CA ALA A 202 -23.48 -11.32 19.62
C ALA A 202 -24.21 -12.39 18.77
N MET A 203 -25.53 -12.32 18.66
CA MET A 203 -26.31 -13.22 17.79
C MET A 203 -26.02 -12.99 16.31
N ILE A 204 -25.94 -11.74 15.84
CA ILE A 204 -25.59 -11.43 14.45
C ILE A 204 -24.17 -11.91 14.13
N ALA A 205 -23.21 -11.66 15.03
CA ALA A 205 -21.84 -12.13 14.88
C ALA A 205 -21.77 -13.67 14.84
N LEU A 206 -22.52 -14.35 15.72
CA LEU A 206 -22.60 -15.81 15.75
C LEU A 206 -23.27 -16.37 14.49
N SER A 207 -24.37 -15.78 14.02
CA SER A 207 -25.04 -16.18 12.78
C SER A 207 -24.15 -15.99 11.56
N PHE A 208 -23.39 -14.89 11.49
CA PHE A 208 -22.42 -14.66 10.42
C PHE A 208 -21.27 -15.68 10.44
N HIS A 209 -20.76 -16.02 11.63
CA HIS A 209 -19.74 -17.05 11.80
C HIS A 209 -20.26 -18.45 11.44
N MET A 210 -21.49 -18.80 11.87
CA MET A 210 -22.13 -20.08 11.51
C MET A 210 -22.45 -20.16 10.03
N TYR A 211 -22.80 -19.05 9.38
CA TYR A 211 -22.95 -18.96 7.93
C TYR A 211 -21.63 -19.22 7.19
N LEU A 212 -20.52 -18.62 7.64
CA LEU A 212 -19.18 -18.87 7.09
C LEU A 212 -18.76 -20.33 7.29
N LEU A 213 -19.03 -20.90 8.46
CA LEU A 213 -18.77 -22.31 8.78
C LEU A 213 -19.60 -23.25 7.89
N GLY A 214 -20.89 -22.97 7.73
CA GLY A 214 -21.81 -23.75 6.89
C GLY A 214 -21.44 -23.69 5.41
N ARG A 215 -21.09 -22.51 4.86
CA ARG A 215 -20.55 -22.42 3.50
C ARG A 215 -19.28 -23.24 3.32
N PHE A 216 -18.43 -23.35 4.34
CA PHE A 216 -17.19 -24.11 4.25
C PHE A 216 -17.42 -25.63 4.33
N ILE A 217 -18.30 -26.08 5.23
CA ILE A 217 -18.64 -27.51 5.41
C ILE A 217 -19.45 -28.04 4.23
N PHE A 218 -20.43 -27.27 3.73
CA PHE A 218 -21.41 -27.77 2.77
C PHE A 218 -21.13 -27.41 1.31
N ASN A 219 -20.43 -26.31 0.99
CA ASN A 219 -20.10 -25.99 -0.41
C ASN A 219 -18.84 -26.69 -0.93
N GLY A 220 -18.41 -27.78 -0.31
CA GLY A 220 -17.54 -28.78 -0.93
C GLY A 220 -16.38 -28.19 -1.74
N VAL A 221 -15.47 -27.46 -1.10
CA VAL A 221 -14.17 -27.24 -1.71
C VAL A 221 -13.50 -28.61 -1.76
N SER A 222 -13.40 -29.16 -2.98
CA SER A 222 -12.83 -30.47 -3.26
C SER A 222 -11.55 -30.71 -2.46
N ILE A 223 -11.56 -31.79 -1.68
CA ILE A 223 -10.58 -32.16 -0.68
C ILE A 223 -9.34 -32.68 -1.41
N ASN A 224 -8.41 -31.81 -1.79
CA ASN A 224 -7.10 -32.27 -2.28
C ASN A 224 -5.91 -31.32 -2.11
N SER A 225 -5.90 -30.43 -1.10
CA SER A 225 -4.64 -29.75 -0.72
C SER A 225 -4.46 -29.63 0.80
N ARG A 226 -3.20 -29.43 1.19
CA ARG A 226 -2.47 -29.98 2.35
C ARG A 226 -2.96 -29.56 3.76
N PHE A 227 -2.58 -30.38 4.73
CA PHE A 227 -2.94 -30.38 6.16
C PHE A 227 -2.72 -29.07 6.96
N HIS A 228 -1.93 -28.09 6.49
CA HIS A 228 -1.61 -26.88 7.26
C HIS A 228 -2.79 -25.89 7.38
N ASP A 229 -3.66 -25.79 6.36
CA ASP A 229 -4.81 -24.88 6.35
C ASP A 229 -5.87 -25.24 7.40
N LYS A 230 -5.98 -26.53 7.76
CA LYS A 230 -7.03 -27.00 8.68
C LYS A 230 -6.76 -26.59 10.13
N ARG A 231 -5.49 -26.53 10.54
CA ARG A 231 -5.10 -26.19 11.91
C ARG A 231 -5.29 -24.71 12.19
N GLU A 232 -4.85 -23.82 11.30
CA GLU A 232 -5.04 -22.37 11.47
C GLU A 232 -6.51 -21.97 11.45
N LEU A 233 -7.31 -22.61 10.60
CA LEU A 233 -8.75 -22.35 10.53
C LEU A 233 -9.49 -22.90 11.76
N LEU A 234 -9.09 -24.07 12.27
CA LEU A 234 -9.60 -24.61 13.54
C LEU A 234 -9.21 -23.70 14.71
N ILE A 235 -7.97 -23.19 14.74
CA ILE A 235 -7.51 -22.24 15.75
C ILE A 235 -8.32 -20.93 15.68
N SER A 236 -8.57 -20.40 14.48
CA SER A 236 -9.41 -19.20 14.32
C SER A 236 -10.85 -19.44 14.75
N GLY A 237 -11.43 -20.60 14.41
CA GLY A 237 -12.78 -20.97 14.85
C GLY A 237 -12.88 -21.12 16.37
N LEU A 238 -11.90 -21.79 16.99
CA LEU A 238 -11.82 -21.95 18.45
C LEU A 238 -11.56 -20.63 19.17
N ALA A 239 -10.72 -19.75 18.62
CA ALA A 239 -10.48 -18.41 19.15
C ALA A 239 -11.76 -17.57 19.11
N SER A 240 -12.52 -17.60 18.02
CA SER A 240 -13.81 -16.91 17.92
C SER A 240 -14.84 -17.48 18.90
N LEU A 241 -14.91 -18.81 19.06
CA LEU A 241 -15.81 -19.46 20.01
C LEU A 241 -15.46 -19.07 21.46
N TYR A 242 -14.16 -18.99 21.76
CA TYR A 242 -13.64 -18.56 23.06
C TYR A 242 -13.97 -17.09 23.36
N CYS A 243 -13.71 -16.19 22.40
CA CYS A 243 -14.09 -14.78 22.53
C CYS A 243 -15.60 -14.62 22.77
N PHE A 244 -16.44 -15.43 22.11
CA PHE A 244 -17.87 -15.46 22.34
C PHE A 244 -18.24 -15.94 23.75
N ALA A 245 -17.60 -17.01 24.24
CA ALA A 245 -17.84 -17.53 25.58
C ALA A 245 -17.44 -16.53 26.68
N VAL A 246 -16.27 -15.87 26.53
CA VAL A 246 -15.82 -14.80 27.42
C VAL A 246 -16.84 -13.66 27.45
N PHE A 247 -17.31 -13.26 26.29
CA PHE A 247 -18.27 -12.19 26.17
C PHE A 247 -19.62 -12.55 26.81
N ALA A 248 -20.10 -13.78 26.60
CA ALA A 248 -21.33 -14.28 27.21
C ALA A 248 -21.25 -14.30 28.74
N ASP A 249 -20.11 -14.66 29.32
CA ASP A 249 -19.91 -14.62 30.78
C ASP A 249 -19.92 -13.21 31.34
N ILE A 250 -19.23 -12.27 30.66
CA ILE A 250 -19.18 -10.86 31.07
C ILE A 250 -20.59 -10.28 31.08
N VAL A 251 -21.39 -10.58 30.04
CA VAL A 251 -22.78 -10.10 29.93
C VAL A 251 -23.69 -10.74 30.98
N ALA A 252 -23.49 -12.02 31.29
CA ALA A 252 -24.28 -12.71 32.31
C ALA A 252 -23.88 -12.34 33.75
N GLY A 253 -22.82 -11.55 33.95
CA GLY A 253 -22.27 -11.25 35.27
C GLY A 253 -21.60 -12.45 35.96
N ASN A 254 -21.30 -13.51 35.20
CA ASN A 254 -20.77 -14.78 35.72
C ASN A 254 -19.23 -14.81 35.80
N GLY A 255 -18.55 -13.70 35.51
CA GLY A 255 -17.09 -13.64 35.47
C GLY A 255 -16.53 -14.23 34.17
N TYR A 256 -15.74 -15.30 34.23
CA TYR A 256 -15.18 -16.02 33.07
C TYR A 256 -15.54 -17.52 33.10
N PHE A 257 -16.70 -17.86 33.67
CA PHE A 257 -17.08 -19.24 33.99
C PHE A 257 -17.24 -20.15 32.74
N PHE A 258 -18.03 -19.77 31.74
CA PHE A 258 -18.15 -20.50 30.47
C PHE A 258 -16.87 -20.48 29.63
N ALA A 259 -16.15 -19.37 29.59
CA ALA A 259 -14.85 -19.28 28.91
C ALA A 259 -13.83 -20.24 29.51
N SER A 260 -13.75 -20.28 30.84
CA SER A 260 -12.85 -21.19 31.56
C SER A 260 -13.25 -22.65 31.37
N GLN A 261 -14.55 -22.99 31.38
CA GLN A 261 -15.01 -24.34 31.05
C GLN A 261 -14.72 -24.74 29.60
N LEU A 262 -14.86 -23.81 28.65
CA LEU A 262 -14.52 -24.06 27.24
C LEU A 262 -13.02 -24.31 27.06
N LEU A 263 -12.17 -23.50 27.71
CA LEU A 263 -10.71 -23.69 27.76
C LEU A 263 -10.34 -25.06 28.37
N PHE A 264 -11.02 -25.45 29.46
CA PHE A 264 -10.78 -26.71 30.15
C PHE A 264 -11.21 -27.91 29.31
N SER A 265 -12.30 -27.79 28.57
CA SER A 265 -12.86 -28.86 27.73
C SER A 265 -12.03 -29.12 26.46
N VAL A 266 -11.28 -28.13 25.96
CA VAL A 266 -10.46 -28.26 24.74
C VAL A 266 -9.04 -28.77 25.03
N GLY A 267 -8.62 -28.85 26.31
CA GLY A 267 -7.46 -29.64 26.74
C GLY A 267 -6.06 -29.16 26.27
N THR A 268 -5.61 -27.96 26.72
CA THR A 268 -4.19 -27.48 26.83
C THR A 268 -3.27 -27.47 25.58
N PRO A 269 -2.07 -26.82 25.57
CA PRO A 269 -1.59 -25.57 26.17
C PRO A 269 -1.19 -24.53 25.08
N LEU A 270 -1.29 -23.21 25.31
CA LEU A 270 -0.78 -22.21 24.34
C LEU A 270 -0.10 -21.02 25.03
N VAL A 271 1.23 -20.97 24.89
CA VAL A 271 2.14 -19.89 25.33
C VAL A 271 1.93 -18.60 24.50
N LEU A 272 1.23 -18.66 23.37
CA LEU A 272 0.83 -17.47 22.58
C LEU A 272 -0.36 -16.70 23.18
N PHE A 273 -1.03 -17.25 24.19
CA PHE A 273 -2.18 -16.63 24.82
C PHE A 273 -1.80 -15.56 25.84
N GLU A 274 -0.62 -15.65 26.47
CA GLU A 274 -0.16 -14.65 27.44
C GLU A 274 0.06 -13.28 26.79
N GLU A 275 0.60 -13.22 25.57
CA GLU A 275 0.89 -11.94 24.91
C GLU A 275 -0.38 -11.26 24.38
N VAL A 276 -1.30 -12.02 23.77
CA VAL A 276 -2.59 -11.47 23.30
C VAL A 276 -3.49 -11.06 24.47
N SER A 277 -3.48 -11.85 25.55
CA SER A 277 -4.21 -11.52 26.78
C SER A 277 -3.57 -10.32 27.51
N SER A 278 -2.24 -10.20 27.49
CA SER A 278 -1.51 -9.05 28.04
C SER A 278 -1.79 -7.76 27.26
N ILE A 279 -1.83 -7.81 25.92
CA ILE A 279 -2.19 -6.64 25.09
C ILE A 279 -3.66 -6.27 25.31
N ALA A 280 -4.57 -7.24 25.41
CA ALA A 280 -5.98 -6.98 25.71
C ALA A 280 -6.15 -6.35 27.11
N CYS A 281 -5.47 -6.87 28.12
CA CYS A 281 -5.47 -6.31 29.48
C CYS A 281 -4.84 -4.90 29.53
N TYR A 282 -3.74 -4.67 28.83
CA TYR A 282 -3.07 -3.37 28.75
C TYR A 282 -3.93 -2.30 28.06
N VAL A 283 -4.62 -2.67 26.98
CA VAL A 283 -5.58 -1.78 26.29
C VAL A 283 -6.81 -1.51 27.17
N ILE A 284 -7.27 -2.50 27.96
CA ILE A 284 -8.36 -2.32 28.92
C ILE A 284 -7.92 -1.41 30.09
N ASP A 285 -6.70 -1.51 30.60
CA ASP A 285 -6.24 -0.63 31.67
C ASP A 285 -5.98 0.80 31.19
N ILE A 286 -5.49 1.00 29.97
CA ILE A 286 -5.44 2.33 29.33
C ILE A 286 -6.85 2.91 29.19
N SER A 287 -7.82 2.10 28.79
CA SER A 287 -9.19 2.57 28.58
C SER A 287 -9.93 2.98 29.86
N LYS A 288 -9.65 2.31 31.00
CA LYS A 288 -10.18 2.70 32.32
C LYS A 288 -9.66 4.06 32.80
N SER A 289 -8.54 4.52 32.24
CA SER A 289 -7.90 5.80 32.60
C SER A 289 -8.37 6.99 31.76
N SER A 290 -9.10 6.77 30.67
CA SER A 290 -9.58 7.82 29.77
C SER A 290 -11.11 7.96 29.88
N GLU A 291 -11.59 9.03 30.51
CA GLU A 291 -13.03 9.29 30.69
C GLU A 291 -13.80 9.55 29.38
N ILE A 292 -13.16 9.58 28.21
CA ILE A 292 -13.81 10.07 26.97
C ILE A 292 -13.32 9.32 25.72
N VAL A 293 -13.72 8.05 25.54
CA VAL A 293 -14.05 7.46 24.22
C VAL A 293 -15.00 6.28 24.47
N PRO A 294 -16.19 6.20 23.83
CA PRO A 294 -17.01 5.01 23.99
C PRO A 294 -16.32 3.83 23.28
N TYR A 295 -15.96 2.82 24.07
CA TYR A 295 -15.37 1.53 23.70
C TYR A 295 -15.87 0.92 22.39
N SER A 296 -17.13 1.20 22.06
CA SER A 296 -17.80 0.81 20.83
C SER A 296 -17.15 1.39 19.57
N ILE A 297 -16.68 2.65 19.56
CA ILE A 297 -16.10 3.28 18.36
C ILE A 297 -14.74 2.65 18.02
N LEU A 298 -13.89 2.41 19.03
CA LEU A 298 -12.58 1.78 18.84
C LEU A 298 -12.73 0.31 18.45
N GLY A 299 -13.68 -0.41 19.05
CA GLY A 299 -14.00 -1.79 18.69
C GLY A 299 -14.54 -1.94 17.26
N ILE A 300 -15.41 -1.03 16.82
CA ILE A 300 -15.91 -0.97 15.44
C ILE A 300 -14.77 -0.64 14.48
N ALA A 301 -13.92 0.33 14.80
CA ALA A 301 -12.78 0.70 13.96
C ALA A 301 -11.81 -0.47 13.78
N LEU A 302 -11.48 -1.19 14.86
CA LEU A 302 -10.63 -2.39 14.81
C LEU A 302 -11.30 -3.56 14.08
N GLY A 303 -12.61 -3.76 14.26
CA GLY A 303 -13.38 -4.79 13.56
C GLY A 303 -13.45 -4.54 12.06
N LEU A 304 -13.69 -3.28 11.64
CA LEU A 304 -13.69 -2.87 10.24
C LEU A 304 -12.29 -3.02 9.61
N LEU A 305 -11.24 -2.68 10.36
CA LEU A 305 -9.85 -2.88 9.91
C LEU A 305 -9.55 -4.36 9.67
N LEU A 306 -10.00 -5.24 10.57
CA LEU A 306 -9.83 -6.71 10.43
C LEU A 306 -10.63 -7.27 9.24
N ILE A 307 -11.87 -6.81 9.02
CA ILE A 307 -12.70 -7.25 7.89
C ILE A 307 -12.05 -6.83 6.56
N CYS A 308 -11.56 -5.59 6.47
CA CYS A 308 -10.81 -5.13 5.30
C CYS A 308 -9.56 -5.98 5.05
N LEU A 309 -8.78 -6.30 6.09
CA LEU A 309 -7.60 -7.17 5.96
C LEU A 309 -7.97 -8.59 5.50
N ILE A 310 -9.06 -9.17 6.01
CA ILE A 310 -9.52 -10.51 5.61
C ILE A 310 -9.99 -10.54 4.15
N ASP A 311 -10.73 -9.54 3.70
CA ASP A 311 -11.22 -9.49 2.31
C ASP A 311 -10.11 -9.19 1.31
N ILE A 312 -9.14 -8.37 1.69
CA ILE A 312 -7.89 -8.18 0.93
C ILE A 312 -7.17 -9.55 0.79
N CYS A 313 -7.03 -10.31 1.88
CA CYS A 313 -6.44 -11.65 1.86
C CYS A 313 -7.21 -12.64 0.97
N LYS A 314 -8.56 -12.59 0.95
CA LYS A 314 -9.40 -13.44 0.08
C LYS A 314 -9.26 -13.09 -1.41
N ILE A 315 -9.16 -11.80 -1.75
CA ILE A 315 -8.92 -11.35 -3.13
C ILE A 315 -7.58 -11.87 -3.66
N PHE A 316 -6.56 -11.94 -2.79
CA PHE A 316 -5.27 -12.54 -3.15
C PHE A 316 -5.32 -14.09 -3.22
N ARG A 317 -6.15 -14.75 -2.41
CA ARG A 317 -6.33 -16.22 -2.42
C ARG A 317 -7.02 -16.74 -3.70
N ASN A 318 -7.96 -15.98 -4.26
CA ASN A 318 -8.67 -16.34 -5.50
C ASN A 318 -7.83 -16.21 -6.79
N ARG A 319 -6.56 -15.83 -6.71
CA ARG A 319 -5.61 -15.92 -7.84
C ARG A 319 -5.02 -17.33 -8.03
N SER A 320 -5.32 -18.28 -7.15
CA SER A 320 -4.84 -19.66 -7.27
C SER A 320 -5.86 -20.54 -7.99
N LEU A 321 -5.48 -20.96 -9.21
CA LEU A 321 -6.02 -22.08 -10.00
C LEU A 321 -7.35 -21.87 -10.75
N GLY A 322 -7.22 -21.48 -12.02
CA GLY A 322 -8.20 -21.88 -13.04
C GLY A 322 -7.98 -23.36 -13.44
N PRO A 323 -9.03 -24.11 -13.81
CA PRO A 323 -9.02 -25.57 -13.86
C PRO A 323 -8.18 -26.25 -14.97
N ASN A 324 -7.38 -25.51 -15.76
CA ASN A 324 -6.79 -26.04 -17.00
C ASN A 324 -5.26 -25.86 -17.17
N ASN A 325 -4.46 -25.74 -16.09
CA ASN A 325 -3.01 -25.67 -16.25
C ASN A 325 -2.33 -27.04 -16.09
N PRO A 326 -1.39 -27.41 -16.99
CA PRO A 326 -0.69 -28.70 -16.96
C PRO A 326 0.29 -28.81 -15.76
N PRO A 327 0.73 -30.03 -15.42
CA PRO A 327 1.36 -30.36 -14.12
C PRO A 327 2.73 -29.74 -13.82
N ASP A 328 3.27 -28.87 -14.69
CA ASP A 328 4.63 -28.31 -14.58
C ASP A 328 4.68 -26.79 -14.31
N ALA A 329 3.56 -26.17 -13.93
CA ALA A 329 3.55 -24.77 -13.55
C ALA A 329 4.21 -24.55 -12.17
N ARG A 330 5.42 -23.97 -12.18
CA ARG A 330 6.10 -23.46 -10.98
C ARG A 330 5.12 -22.63 -10.13
N GLN A 331 5.16 -22.86 -8.81
CA GLN A 331 4.33 -22.12 -7.85
C GLN A 331 4.48 -20.60 -8.04
N PRO A 332 3.39 -19.82 -7.90
CA PRO A 332 3.50 -18.37 -7.95
C PRO A 332 4.36 -17.90 -6.78
N GLU A 333 5.43 -17.16 -7.09
CA GLU A 333 6.25 -16.51 -6.06
C GLU A 333 5.37 -15.56 -5.23
N PRO A 334 5.64 -15.42 -3.91
CA PRO A 334 4.98 -14.41 -3.09
C PRO A 334 5.16 -13.03 -3.72
N LEU A 335 4.13 -12.19 -3.63
CA LEU A 335 4.11 -10.83 -4.19
C LEU A 335 5.47 -10.16 -3.98
N SER A 336 6.07 -9.72 -5.09
CA SER A 336 7.34 -9.00 -5.05
C SER A 336 7.20 -7.79 -4.11
N ARG A 337 8.31 -7.35 -3.50
CA ARG A 337 8.32 -6.15 -2.67
C ARG A 337 7.68 -4.95 -3.37
N ILE A 338 7.79 -4.92 -4.71
CA ILE A 338 7.25 -3.89 -5.61
C ILE A 338 5.73 -3.94 -5.69
N GLU A 339 5.12 -5.12 -5.88
CA GLU A 339 3.66 -5.25 -5.92
C GLU A 339 3.04 -4.84 -4.59
N ARG A 340 3.67 -5.20 -3.45
CA ARG A 340 3.23 -4.75 -2.11
C ARG A 340 3.28 -3.24 -1.96
N MET A 341 4.34 -2.59 -2.46
CA MET A 341 4.50 -1.14 -2.39
C MET A 341 3.47 -0.39 -3.26
N LEU A 342 3.19 -0.88 -4.47
CA LEU A 342 2.18 -0.31 -5.37
C LEU A 342 0.76 -0.43 -4.80
N ILE A 343 0.43 -1.57 -4.16
CA ILE A 343 -0.85 -1.76 -3.46
C ILE A 343 -0.99 -0.75 -2.31
N MET A 344 0.04 -0.59 -1.47
CA MET A 344 0.00 0.35 -0.35
C MET A 344 -0.13 1.81 -0.81
N ARG A 345 0.53 2.17 -1.92
CA ARG A 345 0.39 3.50 -2.53
C ARG A 345 -1.01 3.75 -3.06
N ALA A 346 -1.60 2.79 -3.78
CA ALA A 346 -2.97 2.91 -4.29
C ALA A 346 -4.02 3.02 -3.17
N ILE A 347 -3.82 2.29 -2.06
CA ILE A 347 -4.66 2.40 -0.85
C ILE A 347 -4.54 3.81 -0.25
N ASN A 348 -3.32 4.32 -0.12
CA ASN A 348 -3.08 5.65 0.48
C ASN A 348 -3.61 6.79 -0.40
N GLU A 349 -3.49 6.68 -1.72
CA GLU A 349 -4.09 7.61 -2.70
C GLU A 349 -5.63 7.59 -2.62
N SER A 350 -6.24 6.40 -2.55
CA SER A 350 -7.70 6.26 -2.37
C SER A 350 -8.19 6.86 -1.04
N MET A 351 -7.45 6.65 0.05
CA MET A 351 -7.76 7.27 1.35
C MET A 351 -7.62 8.79 1.33
N ASN A 352 -6.61 9.32 0.61
CA ASN A 352 -6.42 10.76 0.47
C ASN A 352 -7.51 11.41 -0.40
N GLU A 353 -7.99 10.74 -1.45
CA GLU A 353 -9.13 11.21 -2.25
C GLU A 353 -10.42 11.31 -1.41
N VAL A 354 -10.65 10.32 -0.52
CA VAL A 354 -11.76 10.36 0.45
C VAL A 354 -11.58 11.49 1.47
N ARG A 355 -10.36 11.68 1.98
CA ARG A 355 -10.05 12.74 2.97
C ARG A 355 -10.15 14.16 2.41
N LEU A 356 -9.88 14.34 1.12
CA LEU A 356 -9.90 15.65 0.44
C LEU A 356 -11.28 16.02 -0.14
N GLY A 357 -12.30 15.17 0.02
CA GLY A 357 -13.66 15.47 -0.46
C GLY A 357 -13.80 15.56 -1.99
N ASN A 358 -12.82 15.05 -2.75
CA ASN A 358 -12.81 15.14 -4.22
C ASN A 358 -13.70 14.11 -4.92
N ILE A 359 -14.34 13.22 -4.16
CA ILE A 359 -15.43 12.40 -4.65
C ILE A 359 -16.71 13.17 -4.34
N ASN A 360 -17.52 13.48 -5.36
CA ASN A 360 -18.85 14.05 -5.18
C ASN A 360 -19.79 12.99 -4.58
N ILE A 361 -19.54 12.70 -3.32
CA ILE A 361 -20.25 11.73 -2.46
C ILE A 361 -21.67 12.21 -2.22
N ASP A 362 -21.94 13.52 -2.28
CA ASP A 362 -23.24 14.08 -1.94
C ASP A 362 -24.40 13.52 -2.78
N THR A 363 -24.21 13.21 -4.07
CA THR A 363 -25.31 12.69 -4.89
C THR A 363 -25.65 11.23 -4.58
N GLU A 364 -24.66 10.34 -4.54
CA GLU A 364 -24.89 8.92 -4.21
C GLU A 364 -25.25 8.73 -2.73
N LEU A 365 -24.67 9.52 -1.83
CA LEU A 365 -24.96 9.42 -0.40
C LEU A 365 -26.34 10.02 -0.06
N ARG A 366 -26.81 11.03 -0.80
CA ARG A 366 -28.18 11.56 -0.69
C ARG A 366 -29.21 10.58 -1.21
N ASP A 367 -28.93 9.86 -2.29
CA ASP A 367 -29.80 8.79 -2.78
C ASP A 367 -29.85 7.61 -1.78
N ILE A 368 -28.72 7.23 -1.19
CA ILE A 368 -28.65 6.22 -0.12
C ILE A 368 -29.38 6.71 1.15
N GLN A 369 -29.19 7.97 1.56
CA GLN A 369 -29.90 8.57 2.70
C GLN A 369 -31.41 8.59 2.47
N LEU A 370 -31.87 8.95 1.27
CA LEU A 370 -33.28 8.94 0.90
C LEU A 370 -33.86 7.52 0.91
N GLU A 371 -33.12 6.52 0.44
CA GLU A 371 -33.52 5.11 0.48
C GLU A 371 -33.63 4.61 1.93
N VAL A 372 -32.68 4.97 2.79
CA VAL A 372 -32.70 4.61 4.22
C VAL A 372 -33.88 5.28 4.94
N LEU A 373 -34.14 6.56 4.69
CA LEU A 373 -35.30 7.27 5.24
C LEU A 373 -36.63 6.61 4.84
N ARG A 374 -36.79 6.25 3.56
CA ARG A 374 -38.00 5.53 3.08
C ARG A 374 -38.18 4.18 3.77
N ASN A 375 -37.10 3.43 3.97
CA ASN A 375 -37.16 2.14 4.64
C ASN A 375 -37.48 2.28 6.13
N MET A 376 -36.98 3.33 6.80
CA MET A 376 -37.33 3.64 8.18
C MET A 376 -38.82 4.05 8.32
N ASP A 377 -39.33 4.85 7.39
CA ASP A 377 -40.74 5.25 7.39
C ASP A 377 -41.67 4.04 7.16
N ALA A 378 -41.30 3.14 6.25
CA ALA A 378 -42.02 1.89 6.01
C ALA A 378 -42.03 0.98 7.25
N ALA A 379 -40.88 0.82 7.93
CA ALA A 379 -40.79 0.04 9.16
C ALA A 379 -41.62 0.66 10.31
N ASN A 380 -41.62 1.98 10.44
CA ASN A 380 -42.43 2.70 11.43
C ASN A 380 -43.93 2.61 11.13
N ALA A 381 -44.33 2.55 9.86
CA ALA A 381 -45.72 2.30 9.48
C ALA A 381 -46.15 0.86 9.86
N MET A 382 -45.30 -0.12 9.57
CA MET A 382 -45.56 -1.52 9.91
C MET A 382 -45.65 -1.75 11.42
N MET A 383 -44.77 -1.14 12.22
CA MET A 383 -44.84 -1.23 13.69
C MET A 383 -46.12 -0.60 14.26
N ARG A 384 -46.65 0.47 13.65
CA ARG A 384 -47.92 1.08 14.07
C ARG A 384 -49.12 0.17 13.80
N GLU A 385 -49.13 -0.56 12.68
CA GLU A 385 -50.16 -1.58 12.44
C GLU A 385 -50.08 -2.73 13.45
N ILE A 386 -48.87 -3.19 13.79
CA ILE A 386 -48.67 -4.28 14.76
C ILE A 386 -49.13 -3.86 16.17
N VAL A 387 -48.97 -2.60 16.57
CA VAL A 387 -49.43 -2.11 17.89
C VAL A 387 -50.97 -1.96 17.95
N HIS A 388 -51.64 -1.87 16.82
CA HIS A 388 -53.11 -1.77 16.74
C HIS A 388 -53.82 -3.12 16.59
N LEU A 389 -53.08 -4.20 16.30
CA LEU A 389 -53.55 -5.59 16.31
C LEU A 389 -53.28 -6.23 17.68
#